data_AF-A0A957YWA8-F1
#
_entry.id   AF-A0A957YWA8-F1
#
_cell.length_a   1.000
_cell.length_b   1.000
_cell.length_c   1.000
_cell.angle_alpha   90.00
_cell.angle_beta   90.00
_cell.angle_gamma   90.00
#
_symmetry.space_group_name_H-M   'P 1'
#
loop_
_entity.id
_entity.type
_entity.pdbx_description
1 polymer ?
#
loop_
_entity_poly.entity_id
_entity_poly.type
_entity_poly.pdbx_seq_one_letter_code
_entity_poly.pdbx_strand_id
1 'polypeptide(L)'
;EWDRVYLIAVNNFGFPSGVAGDKYRSERWYVRDELNLIAEAEAQLRQLHMGSLDDYQPGSATTDARLALAGERLRLFYVGITRARKELIVTYNVGRNAERDPNQPALAFQALQAYVEQLPT
;
A
#
# COMPACT_ATOMS: atom_id res chain seq x y z
N GLU A 1 -12.25 -7.21 20.29
CA GLU A 1 -13.07 -6.31 19.44
C GLU A 1 -13.24 -5.00 20.18
N TRP A 2 -13.60 -3.92 19.48
CA TRP A 2 -13.70 -2.57 20.05
C TRP A 2 -15.03 -1.93 19.70
N ASP A 3 -15.61 -1.17 20.61
CA ASP A 3 -16.85 -0.44 20.35
C ASP A 3 -16.70 0.56 19.18
N ARG A 4 -15.55 1.22 19.11
CA ARG A 4 -15.21 2.17 18.06
C ARG A 4 -13.79 1.95 17.54
N VAL A 5 -13.62 2.02 16.22
CA VAL A 5 -12.30 1.97 15.57
C VAL A 5 -12.10 3.21 14.71
N TYR A 6 -10.90 3.79 14.78
CA TYR A 6 -10.44 4.86 13.91
C TYR A 6 -9.35 4.34 12.98
N LEU A 7 -9.60 4.39 11.67
CA LEU A 7 -8.58 4.17 10.64
C LEU A 7 -8.22 5.52 10.05
N ILE A 8 -7.04 6.01 10.38
CA ILE A 8 -6.55 7.33 9.96
C ILE A 8 -5.53 7.21 8.84
N ALA A 9 -5.40 8.26 8.03
CA ALA A 9 -4.45 8.34 6.94
C ALA A 9 -4.59 7.20 5.89
N VAL A 10 -5.84 6.78 5.61
CA VAL A 10 -6.16 5.74 4.61
C VAL A 10 -6.12 6.31 3.20
N ASN A 11 -4.93 6.77 2.79
CA ASN A 11 -4.62 7.28 1.46
C ASN A 11 -3.71 6.31 0.67
N ASN A 12 -3.49 6.59 -0.61
CA ASN A 12 -2.66 5.78 -1.53
C ASN A 12 -1.15 5.74 -1.18
N PHE A 13 -0.71 6.46 -0.16
CA PHE A 13 0.64 6.35 0.41
C PHE A 13 0.69 5.47 1.66
N GLY A 14 -0.32 5.58 2.54
CA GLY A 14 -0.44 4.78 3.76
C GLY A 14 -0.96 3.37 3.50
N PHE A 15 -1.86 3.24 2.53
CA PHE A 15 -2.52 2.01 2.10
C PHE A 15 -2.46 1.89 0.56
N PRO A 16 -1.25 1.77 -0.02
CA PRO A 16 -1.13 1.50 -1.46
C PRO A 16 -1.81 0.17 -1.83
N SER A 17 -2.25 0.09 -3.07
CA SER A 17 -3.00 -1.02 -3.65
C SER A 17 -2.23 -1.83 -4.69
N GLY A 18 -1.01 -1.41 -5.06
CA GLY A 18 -0.22 -2.08 -6.10
C GLY A 18 -0.42 -1.50 -7.50
N VAL A 19 -1.23 -0.44 -7.65
CA VAL A 19 -1.56 0.14 -8.96
C VAL A 19 -0.62 1.29 -9.33
N ALA A 20 -0.64 1.67 -10.60
CA ALA A 20 0.11 2.84 -11.07
C ALA A 20 -0.35 4.12 -10.33
N GLY A 21 0.61 4.94 -9.89
CA GLY A 21 0.36 6.16 -9.13
C GLY A 21 0.32 5.98 -7.60
N ASP A 22 0.34 4.73 -7.10
CA ASP A 22 0.63 4.47 -5.69
C ASP A 22 2.07 4.84 -5.36
N LYS A 23 2.30 5.27 -4.12
CA LYS A 23 3.60 5.73 -3.65
C LYS A 23 4.12 4.81 -2.56
N TYR A 24 5.38 4.40 -2.68
CA TYR A 24 5.99 3.43 -1.77
C TYR A 24 7.13 4.08 -1.00
N ARG A 25 7.12 3.98 0.33
CA ARG A 25 8.14 4.60 1.19
C ARG A 25 9.56 4.06 0.93
N SER A 26 9.66 2.82 0.48
CA SER A 26 10.91 2.13 0.14
C SER A 26 11.50 2.54 -1.22
N GLU A 27 10.72 3.25 -2.04
CA GLU A 27 11.09 3.63 -3.41
C GLU A 27 11.39 5.12 -3.44
N ARG A 28 12.68 5.45 -3.50
CA ARG A 28 13.12 6.86 -3.44
C ARG A 28 13.14 7.43 -4.85
N TRP A 29 12.56 8.62 -5.02
CA TRP A 29 12.45 9.30 -6.32
C TRP A 29 13.78 9.47 -7.09
N TYR A 30 14.90 9.52 -6.39
CA TYR A 30 16.24 9.66 -7.00
C TYR A 30 16.87 8.31 -7.39
N VAL A 31 16.22 7.19 -7.07
CA VAL A 31 16.66 5.86 -7.47
C VAL A 31 16.12 5.59 -8.86
N ARG A 32 17.01 5.09 -9.74
CA ARG A 32 16.67 4.68 -11.11
C ARG A 32 15.47 3.74 -11.10
N ASP A 33 14.52 3.98 -12.01
CA ASP A 33 13.31 3.18 -12.22
C ASP A 33 12.47 2.97 -10.96
N GLU A 34 12.59 3.86 -9.96
CA GLU A 34 11.90 3.78 -8.67
C GLU A 34 12.13 2.45 -7.94
N LEU A 35 13.31 1.84 -8.13
CA LEU A 35 13.61 0.54 -7.53
C LEU A 35 13.59 0.60 -6.00
N ASN A 36 13.00 -0.43 -5.41
CA ASN A 36 13.15 -0.73 -3.99
C ASN A 36 14.49 -1.44 -3.78
N LEU A 37 15.56 -0.66 -3.56
CA LEU A 37 16.93 -1.18 -3.46
C LEU A 37 17.10 -2.27 -2.39
N ILE A 38 16.29 -2.25 -1.32
CA ILE A 38 16.34 -3.29 -0.28
C ILE A 38 15.81 -4.61 -0.85
N ALA A 39 14.65 -4.60 -1.52
CA ALA A 39 14.08 -5.78 -2.14
C ALA A 39 14.98 -6.34 -3.25
N GLU A 40 15.53 -5.45 -4.09
CA GLU A 40 16.46 -5.84 -5.15
C GLU A 40 17.76 -6.46 -4.61
N ALA A 41 18.35 -5.87 -3.55
CA ALA A 41 19.55 -6.41 -2.92
C ALA A 41 19.30 -7.77 -2.26
N GLU A 42 18.14 -7.94 -1.62
CA GLU A 42 17.73 -9.21 -1.04
C GLU A 42 17.55 -10.29 -2.12
N ALA A 43 16.90 -9.96 -3.24
CA ALA A 43 16.73 -10.87 -4.37
C ALA A 43 18.06 -11.30 -4.98
N GLN A 44 18.96 -10.34 -5.24
CA GLN A 44 20.30 -10.63 -5.74
C GLN A 44 21.09 -11.54 -4.78
N LEU A 45 21.03 -11.27 -3.46
CA LEU A 45 21.71 -12.10 -2.46
C LEU A 45 21.16 -13.53 -2.44
N ARG A 46 19.82 -13.68 -2.51
CA ARG A 46 19.17 -15.00 -2.57
C ARG A 46 19.57 -15.75 -3.83
N GLN A 47 19.53 -15.11 -4.98
CA GLN A 47 19.91 -15.72 -6.26
C GLN A 47 21.40 -16.07 -6.32
N LEU A 48 22.27 -15.22 -5.78
CA LEU A 48 23.70 -15.52 -5.62
C LEU A 48 23.89 -16.78 -4.77
N HIS A 49 23.19 -16.90 -3.64
CA HIS A 49 23.25 -18.09 -2.79
C HIS A 49 22.75 -19.36 -3.50
N MET A 50 21.74 -19.23 -4.36
CA MET A 50 21.15 -20.35 -5.11
C MET A 50 21.89 -20.67 -6.43
N GLY A 51 22.90 -19.88 -6.81
CA GLY A 51 23.62 -20.05 -8.08
C GLY A 51 22.84 -19.63 -9.32
N SER A 52 21.82 -18.77 -9.18
CA SER A 52 20.93 -18.32 -10.25
C SER A 52 20.98 -16.80 -10.46
N LEU A 53 22.11 -16.16 -10.14
CA LEU A 53 22.25 -14.69 -10.24
C LEU A 53 22.17 -14.20 -11.68
N ASP A 54 22.58 -15.01 -12.66
CA ASP A 54 22.51 -14.67 -14.08
C ASP A 54 21.06 -14.48 -14.57
N ASP A 55 20.07 -15.01 -13.83
CA ASP A 55 18.65 -14.86 -14.11
C ASP A 55 18.04 -13.59 -13.47
N TYR A 56 18.84 -12.76 -12.80
CA TYR A 56 18.35 -11.57 -12.12
C TYR A 56 17.74 -10.56 -13.09
N GLN A 57 16.49 -10.17 -12.82
CA GLN A 57 15.77 -9.14 -13.57
C GLN A 57 15.45 -7.96 -12.65
N PRO A 58 16.10 -6.79 -12.85
CA PRO A 58 15.82 -5.59 -12.07
C PRO A 58 14.34 -5.22 -12.08
N GLY A 59 13.77 -4.93 -10.92
CA GLY A 59 12.39 -4.45 -10.77
C GLY A 59 11.37 -5.56 -10.53
N SER A 60 11.73 -6.83 -10.74
CA SER A 60 10.86 -7.96 -10.37
C SER A 60 10.63 -7.97 -8.86
N ALA A 61 11.72 -7.91 -8.07
CA ALA A 61 11.64 -7.91 -6.62
C ALA A 61 10.95 -6.65 -6.07
N THR A 62 11.13 -5.49 -6.72
CA THR A 62 10.38 -4.27 -6.41
C THR A 62 8.88 -4.48 -6.61
N THR A 63 8.46 -5.05 -7.74
CA THR A 63 7.05 -5.34 -8.02
C THR A 63 6.45 -6.29 -6.98
N ASP A 64 7.17 -7.36 -6.65
CA ASP A 64 6.74 -8.31 -5.62
C ASP A 64 6.61 -7.63 -4.25
N ALA A 65 7.54 -6.75 -3.89
CA ALA A 65 7.49 -5.98 -2.66
C ALA A 65 6.30 -5.00 -2.62
N ARG A 66 5.93 -4.38 -3.75
CA ARG A 66 4.73 -3.53 -3.87
C ARG A 66 3.46 -4.34 -3.58
N LEU A 67 3.32 -5.51 -4.21
CA LEU A 67 2.17 -6.40 -4.03
C LEU A 67 2.09 -6.95 -2.60
N ALA A 68 3.22 -7.36 -2.02
CA ALA A 68 3.29 -7.82 -0.64
C ALA A 68 2.85 -6.72 0.35
N LEU A 69 3.32 -5.48 0.16
CA LEU A 69 2.90 -4.35 0.97
C LEU A 69 1.41 -4.06 0.79
N ALA A 70 0.90 -4.05 -0.45
CA ALA A 70 -0.50 -3.81 -0.74
C ALA A 70 -1.41 -4.86 -0.06
N GLY A 71 -1.03 -6.14 -0.15
CA GLY A 71 -1.74 -7.24 0.52
C GLY A 71 -1.78 -7.06 2.04
N GLU A 72 -0.65 -6.72 2.65
CA GLU A 72 -0.58 -6.48 4.10
C GLU A 72 -1.42 -5.25 4.51
N ARG A 73 -1.40 -4.17 3.73
CA ARG A 73 -2.20 -2.97 4.01
C ARG A 73 -3.70 -3.24 3.86
N LEU A 74 -4.11 -4.00 2.84
CA LEU A 74 -5.48 -4.45 2.68
C LEU A 74 -5.93 -5.33 3.85
N ARG A 75 -5.06 -6.25 4.32
CA ARG A 75 -5.32 -7.07 5.50
C ARG A 75 -5.52 -6.21 6.75
N LEU A 76 -4.67 -5.22 6.99
CA LEU A 76 -4.81 -4.31 8.13
C LEU A 76 -6.09 -3.47 8.04
N PHE A 77 -6.46 -3.01 6.83
CA PHE A 77 -7.72 -2.31 6.59
C PHE A 77 -8.92 -3.20 6.93
N TYR A 78 -8.95 -4.43 6.41
CA TYR A 78 -9.98 -5.43 6.70
C TYR A 78 -10.08 -5.77 8.19
N VAL A 79 -8.96 -5.98 8.87
CA VAL A 79 -8.93 -6.21 10.31
C VAL A 79 -9.46 -5.00 11.06
N GLY A 80 -9.09 -3.79 10.65
CA GLY A 80 -9.63 -2.55 11.24
C GLY A 80 -11.16 -2.48 11.17
N ILE A 81 -11.73 -2.78 10.00
CA ILE A 81 -13.18 -2.82 9.78
C ILE A 81 -13.84 -3.87 10.68
N THR A 82 -13.36 -5.11 10.64
CA THR A 82 -13.98 -6.25 11.34
C THR A 82 -13.83 -6.21 12.87
N ARG A 83 -12.93 -5.37 13.40
CA ARG A 83 -12.80 -5.16 14.85
C ARG A 83 -13.76 -4.10 15.41
N ALA A 84 -14.43 -3.32 14.55
CA ALA A 84 -15.38 -2.30 14.94
C ALA A 84 -16.77 -2.92 15.23
N ARG A 85 -17.27 -2.76 16.45
CA ARG A 85 -18.57 -3.31 16.85
C ARG A 85 -19.74 -2.37 16.66
N LYS A 86 -19.55 -1.07 16.90
CA LYS A 86 -20.61 -0.06 16.82
C LYS A 86 -20.30 1.02 15.81
N GLU A 87 -19.05 1.52 15.81
CA GLU A 87 -18.67 2.65 14.96
C GLU A 87 -17.31 2.43 14.31
N LEU A 88 -17.25 2.71 13.01
CA LEU A 88 -16.03 2.77 12.23
C LEU A 88 -15.88 4.19 11.66
N ILE A 89 -14.76 4.84 11.97
CA ILE A 89 -14.42 6.14 11.41
C ILE A 89 -13.18 5.94 10.54
N VAL A 90 -13.30 6.24 9.25
CA VAL A 90 -12.19 6.16 8.29
C VAL A 90 -11.90 7.55 7.76
N THR A 91 -10.64 7.98 7.84
CA THR A 91 -10.18 9.27 7.31
C THR A 91 -8.93 9.11 6.48
N TYR A 92 -8.73 10.02 5.53
CA TYR A 92 -7.49 10.15 4.79
C TYR A 92 -7.03 11.60 4.78
N ASN A 93 -5.74 11.80 4.50
CA ASN A 93 -5.17 13.13 4.30
C ASN A 93 -4.55 13.22 2.91
N VAL A 94 -4.44 14.45 2.40
CA VAL A 94 -3.90 14.76 1.07
C VAL A 94 -2.38 14.95 1.04
N GLY A 95 -1.69 14.67 2.15
CA GLY A 95 -0.23 14.80 2.25
C GLY A 95 0.28 16.23 2.41
N ARG A 96 1.62 16.40 2.43
CA ARG A 96 2.29 17.70 2.68
C ARG A 96 2.31 18.63 1.47
N ASN A 97 2.27 18.08 0.26
CA ASN A 97 2.37 18.82 -1.00
C ASN A 97 1.04 18.80 -1.76
N ALA A 98 -0.07 19.06 -1.05
CA ALA A 98 -1.43 18.86 -1.57
C ALA A 98 -1.74 19.66 -2.85
N GLU A 99 -1.10 20.81 -3.06
CA GLU A 99 -1.33 21.64 -4.25
C GLU A 99 -0.72 21.07 -5.53
N ARG A 100 0.37 20.29 -5.41
CA ARG A 100 1.13 19.79 -6.56
C ARG A 100 0.92 18.30 -6.79
N ASP A 101 0.85 17.55 -5.71
CA ASP A 101 0.82 16.09 -5.73
C ASP A 101 0.04 15.57 -4.50
N PRO A 102 -1.29 15.80 -4.48
CA PRO A 102 -2.14 15.37 -3.38
C PRO A 102 -2.26 13.85 -3.34
N ASN A 103 -2.12 13.29 -2.14
CA ASN A 103 -2.47 11.89 -1.93
C ASN A 103 -3.97 11.68 -2.16
N GLN A 104 -4.29 10.60 -2.85
CA GLN A 104 -5.67 10.18 -3.11
C GLN A 104 -6.15 9.26 -1.99
N PRO A 105 -7.47 9.14 -1.73
CA PRO A 105 -7.97 8.10 -0.84
C PRO A 105 -7.51 6.72 -1.34
N ALA A 106 -7.24 5.79 -0.42
CA ALA A 106 -6.81 4.45 -0.81
C ALA A 106 -7.90 3.75 -1.63
N LEU A 107 -7.52 2.92 -2.59
CA LEU A 107 -8.47 2.19 -3.43
C LEU A 107 -9.44 1.33 -2.59
N ALA A 108 -8.92 0.67 -1.55
CA ALA A 108 -9.75 -0.10 -0.63
C ALA A 108 -10.79 0.78 0.13
N PHE A 109 -10.43 2.02 0.43
CA PHE A 109 -11.36 2.96 1.07
C PHE A 109 -12.42 3.44 0.09
N GLN A 110 -12.05 3.75 -1.16
CA GLN A 110 -13.00 4.08 -2.22
C GLN A 110 -13.99 2.93 -2.47
N ALA A 111 -13.50 1.68 -2.47
CA ALA A 111 -14.35 0.50 -2.62
C ALA A 111 -15.36 0.36 -1.45
N LEU A 112 -14.91 0.59 -0.21
CA LEU A 112 -15.80 0.59 0.95
C LEU A 112 -16.86 1.70 0.87
N GLN A 113 -16.46 2.91 0.48
CA GLN A 113 -17.37 4.03 0.30
C GLN A 113 -18.46 3.68 -0.74
N ALA A 114 -18.05 3.20 -1.92
CA ALA A 114 -18.96 2.82 -2.99
C ALA A 114 -19.93 1.70 -2.56
N TYR A 115 -19.48 0.74 -1.75
CA TYR A 115 -20.34 -0.28 -1.17
C TYR A 115 -21.37 0.30 -0.20
N VAL A 116 -20.96 1.20 0.69
CA VAL A 116 -21.87 1.83 1.67
C VAL A 116 -22.92 2.71 0.99
N GLU A 117 -22.55 3.45 -0.05
CA GLU A 117 -23.48 4.30 -0.82
C GLU A 117 -24.59 3.49 -1.54
N GLN A 118 -24.37 2.19 -1.76
CA GLN A 118 -25.36 1.28 -2.36
C GLN A 118 -26.30 0.63 -1.35
N LEU A 119 -26.04 0.75 -0.04
CA LEU A 119 -26.90 0.18 0.98
C LEU A 119 -28.19 0.99 1.10
N PRO A 120 -29.38 0.35 1.13
CA PRO A 120 -30.63 1.05 1.40
C PRO A 120 -30.60 1.65 2.81
N THR A 121 -31.03 2.92 2.91
CA THR A 121 -31.12 3.69 4.15
C THR A 121 -32.21 3.20 5.09
#